data_AF-Q1IIH7-F1
#
_entry.id   AF-Q1IIH7-F1
#
_cell.length_a   1.000
_cell.length_b   1.000
_cell.length_c   1.000
_cell.angle_alpha   90.00
_cell.angle_beta   90.00
_cell.angle_gamma   90.00
#
_symmetry.space_group_name_H-M   'P 1'
#
loop_
_entity.id
_entity.type
_entity.pdbx_description
1 polymer ?
#
loop_
_entity_poly.entity_id
_entity_poly.type
_entity_poly.pdbx_seq_one_letter_code
_entity_poly.pdbx_strand_id
1 'polypeptide(L)'
;MENKQHGILDTLKHLAFEDEPESANKPMEHPVATAPVPTPAAVAPAPMSTPVVSTVEAANVAGTDGVYKRLAAKTDFDKTEAGATIRKFLEPLSAISDTVMPPNVKFKTAVVQAKAQSGLTEDSILSCFEGLKAQLQQEQQSFTVKAQQFEQREVAGRQERINQVTAQITQLQEELSKLSVELVDAQGKGARAQAQFSAALQRRVSEIEQQKAQYAALLKG
;
A
#
# COMPACT_ATOMS: atom_id res chain seq x y z
N MET A 1 -6.39 25.74 -41.67
CA MET A 1 -5.89 25.09 -40.45
C MET A 1 -6.97 24.13 -39.98
N GLU A 2 -6.77 22.85 -40.27
CA GLU A 2 -7.69 21.75 -39.93
C GLU A 2 -7.66 21.46 -38.43
N ASN A 3 -8.83 21.34 -37.80
CA ASN A 3 -8.98 20.85 -36.44
C ASN A 3 -9.40 19.37 -36.51
N LYS A 4 -8.47 18.46 -36.26
CA LYS A 4 -8.73 17.04 -36.03
C LYS A 4 -8.97 16.81 -34.53
N GLN A 5 -10.24 16.75 -34.13
CA GLN A 5 -10.64 16.06 -32.90
C GLN A 5 -11.52 14.86 -33.29
N HIS A 6 -10.85 13.79 -33.71
CA HIS A 6 -11.42 12.44 -33.71
C HIS A 6 -10.60 11.58 -32.75
N GLY A 7 -11.27 10.74 -31.97
CA GLY A 7 -10.63 9.51 -31.47
C GLY A 7 -10.46 9.35 -29.97
N ILE A 8 -11.51 9.52 -29.16
CA ILE A 8 -11.61 8.78 -27.88
C ILE A 8 -13.01 8.17 -27.72
N LEU A 9 -14.06 8.89 -28.10
CA LEU A 9 -15.44 8.38 -28.06
C LEU A 9 -15.78 7.36 -29.15
N ASP A 10 -15.05 7.35 -30.28
CA ASP A 10 -15.31 6.43 -31.40
C ASP A 10 -14.80 5.00 -31.14
N THR A 11 -13.74 4.87 -30.35
CA THR A 11 -13.15 3.59 -29.96
C THR A 11 -13.98 2.81 -28.94
N LEU A 12 -14.90 3.47 -28.22
CA LEU A 12 -15.81 2.81 -27.27
C LEU A 12 -17.10 2.28 -27.91
N LYS A 13 -17.48 2.78 -29.10
CA LYS A 13 -18.65 2.27 -29.83
C LYS A 13 -18.35 0.97 -30.58
N HIS A 14 -17.12 0.79 -31.04
CA HIS A 14 -16.74 -0.40 -31.82
C HIS A 14 -16.42 -1.65 -30.99
N LEU A 15 -16.41 -1.57 -29.65
CA LEU A 15 -16.16 -2.74 -28.79
C LEU A 15 -17.44 -3.36 -28.19
N ALA A 16 -18.59 -2.69 -28.32
CA ALA A 16 -19.83 -3.13 -27.68
C ALA A 16 -20.75 -3.98 -28.58
N PHE A 17 -20.38 -4.22 -29.84
CA PHE A 17 -21.21 -4.94 -30.81
C PHE A 17 -20.35 -5.84 -31.71
N GLU A 18 -19.97 -7.01 -31.21
CA GLU A 18 -19.66 -8.17 -32.04
C GLU A 18 -20.18 -9.44 -31.33
N ASP A 19 -21.02 -10.16 -32.09
CA ASP A 19 -21.50 -11.55 -32.00
C ASP A 19 -22.49 -12.05 -30.92
N GLU A 20 -23.73 -12.20 -31.43
CA GLU A 20 -24.84 -13.13 -31.14
C GLU A 20 -24.43 -14.64 -31.11
N PRO A 21 -25.25 -15.63 -30.65
CA PRO A 21 -26.59 -15.88 -31.22
C PRO A 21 -27.72 -16.36 -30.28
N GLU A 22 -28.94 -16.12 -30.77
CA GLU A 22 -30.28 -16.63 -30.43
C GLU A 22 -30.45 -17.89 -29.56
N SER A 23 -31.43 -17.83 -28.66
CA SER A 23 -32.45 -18.91 -28.56
C SER A 23 -33.79 -18.41 -28.00
N ALA A 24 -34.77 -18.34 -28.91
CA ALA A 24 -36.20 -18.67 -28.80
C ALA A 24 -36.96 -18.58 -27.43
N ASN A 25 -37.92 -17.65 -27.39
CA ASN A 25 -39.37 -17.89 -27.23
C ASN A 25 -39.96 -18.36 -25.86
N LYS A 26 -40.47 -17.44 -25.02
CA LYS A 26 -41.91 -17.26 -24.60
C LYS A 26 -42.08 -16.38 -23.34
N PRO A 27 -43.27 -15.75 -23.13
CA PRO A 27 -43.47 -14.68 -22.13
C PRO A 27 -44.09 -15.12 -20.78
N MET A 28 -43.87 -14.25 -19.79
CA MET A 28 -44.51 -14.08 -18.46
C MET A 28 -44.16 -15.09 -17.34
N GLU A 29 -43.62 -14.58 -16.23
CA GLU A 29 -44.25 -14.55 -14.89
C GLU A 29 -43.30 -13.88 -13.86
N HIS A 30 -43.82 -12.93 -13.09
CA HIS A 30 -43.13 -12.40 -11.90
C HIS A 30 -43.22 -13.40 -10.75
N PRO A 31 -42.18 -13.50 -9.91
CA PRO A 31 -42.43 -13.28 -8.48
C PRO A 31 -41.47 -12.24 -7.90
N VAL A 32 -42.06 -11.32 -7.13
CA VAL A 32 -41.37 -10.40 -6.24
C VAL A 32 -40.64 -11.21 -5.17
N ALA A 33 -39.31 -11.11 -5.12
CA ALA A 33 -38.50 -11.51 -3.98
C ALA A 33 -37.72 -10.28 -3.50
N THR A 34 -38.22 -9.67 -2.42
CA THR A 34 -37.51 -8.65 -1.66
C THR A 34 -36.28 -9.27 -1.00
N ALA A 35 -35.09 -9.04 -1.56
CA ALA A 35 -33.83 -9.24 -0.86
C ALA A 35 -33.43 -7.93 -0.16
N PRO A 36 -33.12 -7.93 1.15
CA PRO A 36 -32.60 -6.76 1.82
C PRO A 36 -31.19 -6.46 1.30
N VAL A 37 -30.95 -5.21 0.91
CA VAL A 37 -29.61 -4.71 0.56
C VAL A 37 -28.74 -4.74 1.82
N PRO A 38 -27.56 -5.38 1.81
CA PRO A 38 -26.66 -5.32 2.94
C PRO A 38 -26.08 -3.91 3.07
N THR A 39 -26.33 -3.27 4.20
CA THR A 39 -25.65 -2.04 4.63
C THR A 39 -24.15 -2.33 4.81
N PRO A 40 -23.23 -1.56 4.22
CA PRO A 40 -21.82 -1.68 4.56
C PRO A 40 -21.62 -1.22 6.00
N ALA A 41 -21.07 -2.11 6.84
CA ALA A 41 -20.66 -1.79 8.19
C ALA A 41 -19.64 -0.65 8.16
N ALA A 42 -19.89 0.39 8.95
CA ALA A 42 -18.92 1.46 9.19
C ALA A 42 -17.66 0.85 9.82
N VAL A 43 -16.55 0.87 9.08
CA VAL A 43 -15.24 0.54 9.62
C VAL A 43 -14.80 1.73 10.47
N ALA A 44 -14.89 1.58 11.79
CA ALA A 44 -14.39 2.57 12.72
C ALA A 44 -12.87 2.75 12.53
N PRO A 45 -12.34 3.99 12.57
CA PRO A 45 -10.91 4.21 12.48
C PRO A 45 -10.22 3.57 13.70
N ALA A 46 -9.19 2.76 13.43
CA ALA A 46 -8.37 2.16 14.49
C ALA A 46 -7.71 3.26 15.34
N PRO A 47 -7.63 3.09 16.68
CA PRO A 47 -6.98 4.06 17.54
C PRO A 47 -5.51 4.22 17.15
N MET A 48 -5.09 5.47 17.00
CA MET A 48 -3.69 5.84 16.77
C MET A 48 -2.84 5.32 17.94
N SER A 49 -2.04 4.29 17.69
CA SER A 49 -0.99 3.86 18.61
C SER A 49 0.01 5.00 18.74
N THR A 50 0.06 5.59 19.93
CA THR A 50 1.13 6.50 20.35
C THR A 50 2.49 5.83 20.12
N PRO A 51 3.53 6.58 19.69
CA PRO A 51 4.86 6.01 19.52
C PRO A 51 5.37 5.60 20.91
N VAL A 52 5.33 4.29 21.17
CA VAL A 52 6.01 3.71 22.32
C VAL A 52 7.49 3.88 22.04
N VAL A 53 8.13 4.80 22.76
CA VAL A 53 9.59 4.81 22.89
C VAL A 53 9.95 3.56 23.68
N SER A 54 10.04 2.42 22.99
CA SER A 54 10.55 1.20 23.58
C SER A 54 12.04 1.39 23.73
N THR A 55 12.48 1.62 24.97
CA THR A 55 13.83 1.25 25.40
C THR A 55 14.02 -0.20 25.00
N VAL A 56 14.86 -0.44 23.99
CA VAL A 56 15.04 -1.76 23.39
C VAL A 56 15.78 -2.63 24.39
N GLU A 57 15.01 -3.36 25.20
CA GLU A 57 15.48 -4.57 25.84
C GLU A 57 15.83 -5.55 24.70
N ALA A 58 17.01 -6.18 24.77
CA ALA A 58 17.56 -7.00 23.70
C ALA A 58 16.76 -8.31 23.53
N ALA A 59 15.51 -8.20 23.11
CA ALA A 59 14.71 -9.31 22.63
C ALA A 59 15.39 -9.85 21.37
N ASN A 60 15.50 -11.16 21.27
CA ASN A 60 16.09 -11.82 20.11
C ASN A 60 15.13 -11.70 18.91
N VAL A 61 15.16 -10.54 18.25
CA VAL A 61 14.32 -10.24 17.09
C VAL A 61 14.83 -11.05 15.90
N ALA A 62 13.97 -11.85 15.28
CA ALA A 62 14.33 -12.59 14.07
C ALA A 62 14.95 -11.64 13.01
N GLY A 63 16.17 -11.96 12.55
CA GLY A 63 16.94 -11.11 11.61
C GLY A 63 18.11 -10.34 12.24
N THR A 64 18.26 -10.36 13.58
CA THR A 64 19.46 -9.84 14.28
C THR A 64 20.76 -10.43 13.74
N ASP A 65 20.77 -11.70 13.33
CA ASP A 65 21.98 -12.38 12.85
C ASP A 65 22.59 -11.70 11.60
N GLY A 66 21.75 -11.17 10.69
CA GLY A 66 22.22 -10.47 9.49
C GLY A 66 22.75 -9.06 9.75
N VAL A 67 22.23 -8.39 10.78
CA VAL A 67 22.73 -7.07 11.22
C VAL A 67 24.01 -7.24 12.03
N TYR A 68 24.03 -8.22 12.93
CA TYR A 68 25.20 -8.61 13.70
C TYR A 68 26.37 -8.97 12.78
N LYS A 69 26.16 -9.84 11.78
CA LYS A 69 27.21 -10.19 10.79
C LYS A 69 27.77 -8.97 10.06
N ARG A 70 26.91 -7.99 9.71
CA ARG A 70 27.35 -6.75 9.06
C ARG A 70 28.16 -5.85 9.99
N LEU A 71 27.73 -5.69 11.23
CA LEU A 71 28.47 -4.92 12.23
C LEU A 71 29.81 -5.59 12.55
N ALA A 72 29.80 -6.90 12.82
CA ALA A 72 31.00 -7.69 13.07
C ALA A 72 32.00 -7.60 11.91
N ALA A 73 31.54 -7.65 10.65
CA ALA A 73 32.42 -7.54 9.50
C ALA A 73 33.08 -6.15 9.35
N LYS A 74 32.41 -5.09 9.82
CA LYS A 74 32.92 -3.70 9.82
C LYS A 74 33.83 -3.41 11.00
N THR A 75 33.62 -4.08 12.12
CA THR A 75 34.40 -3.88 13.36
C THR A 75 35.28 -5.07 13.69
N ASP A 76 35.77 -5.72 12.64
CA ASP A 76 36.64 -6.88 12.73
C ASP A 76 38.05 -6.43 13.09
N PHE A 77 38.48 -6.73 14.32
CA PHE A 77 39.82 -6.38 14.79
C PHE A 77 40.90 -7.00 13.90
N ASP A 78 40.67 -8.19 13.38
CA ASP A 78 41.65 -8.85 12.52
C ASP A 78 41.95 -7.99 11.29
N LYS A 79 40.96 -7.30 10.71
CA LYS A 79 41.14 -6.43 9.54
C LYS A 79 41.83 -5.10 9.84
N THR A 80 42.10 -4.79 11.11
CA THR A 80 42.88 -3.60 11.49
C THR A 80 44.37 -3.81 11.24
N GLU A 81 45.13 -2.72 11.17
CA GLU A 81 46.59 -2.79 11.01
C GLU A 81 47.26 -3.51 12.19
N ALA A 82 46.78 -3.28 13.43
CA ALA A 82 47.25 -3.98 14.62
C ALA A 82 46.96 -5.49 14.54
N GLY A 83 45.73 -5.87 14.16
CA GLY A 83 45.34 -7.26 13.96
C GLY A 83 46.14 -7.98 12.87
N ALA A 84 46.34 -7.31 11.72
CA ALA A 84 47.16 -7.83 10.63
C ALA A 84 48.63 -8.02 11.04
N THR A 85 49.19 -7.07 11.79
CA THR A 85 50.56 -7.15 12.30
C THR A 85 50.72 -8.34 13.26
N ILE A 86 49.79 -8.53 14.20
CA ILE A 86 49.81 -9.70 15.09
C ILE A 86 49.68 -10.99 14.29
N ARG A 87 48.78 -11.05 13.30
CA ARG A 87 48.59 -12.25 12.46
C ARG A 87 49.84 -12.63 11.67
N LYS A 88 50.59 -11.65 11.15
CA LYS A 88 51.87 -11.88 10.46
C LYS A 88 52.87 -12.68 11.31
N PHE A 89 52.91 -12.45 12.62
CA PHE A 89 53.79 -13.17 13.55
C PHE A 89 53.13 -14.40 14.18
N LEU A 90 51.80 -14.48 14.18
CA LEU A 90 51.04 -15.63 14.68
C LEU A 90 50.99 -16.78 13.68
N GLU A 91 50.89 -16.47 12.38
CA GLU A 91 50.75 -17.47 11.31
C GLU A 91 51.90 -18.49 11.29
N PRO A 92 53.20 -18.11 11.37
CA PRO A 92 54.28 -19.09 11.46
C PRO A 92 54.23 -19.94 12.74
N LEU A 93 53.72 -19.39 13.85
CA LEU A 93 53.59 -20.12 15.13
C LEU A 93 52.43 -21.10 15.14
N SER A 94 51.45 -20.93 14.23
CA SER A 94 50.29 -21.81 14.12
C SER A 94 50.66 -23.23 13.66
N ALA A 95 51.77 -23.38 12.93
CA ALA A 95 52.29 -24.67 12.47
C ALA A 95 52.86 -25.55 13.60
N ILE A 96 53.15 -24.97 14.77
CA ILE A 96 53.61 -25.71 15.96
C ILE A 96 52.39 -26.38 16.59
N SER A 97 52.48 -27.66 16.97
CA SER A 97 51.36 -28.33 17.64
C SER A 97 50.96 -27.63 18.95
N ASP A 98 49.65 -27.56 19.24
CA ASP A 98 49.12 -26.99 20.49
C ASP A 98 49.59 -27.73 21.74
N THR A 99 50.00 -29.00 21.61
CA THR A 99 50.61 -29.79 22.68
C THR A 99 51.99 -29.26 23.09
N VAL A 100 52.71 -28.64 22.15
CA VAL A 100 54.06 -28.10 22.35
C VAL A 100 54.01 -26.61 22.71
N MET A 101 53.10 -25.86 22.08
CA MET A 101 52.89 -24.45 22.36
C MET A 101 51.39 -24.15 22.42
N PRO A 102 50.82 -23.90 23.62
CA PRO A 102 49.40 -23.57 23.73
C PRO A 102 49.05 -22.28 22.97
N PRO A 103 47.79 -22.10 22.50
CA PRO A 103 47.36 -20.94 21.73
C PRO A 103 47.67 -19.59 22.39
N ASN A 104 47.49 -19.50 23.71
CA ASN A 104 47.81 -18.29 24.48
C ASN A 104 49.31 -17.96 24.46
N VAL A 105 50.18 -18.97 24.44
CA VAL A 105 51.63 -18.79 24.36
C VAL A 105 52.00 -18.33 22.96
N LYS A 106 51.45 -18.96 21.91
CA LYS A 106 51.62 -18.53 20.51
C LYS A 106 51.23 -17.06 20.31
N PHE A 107 50.07 -16.66 20.83
CA PHE A 107 49.59 -15.28 20.75
C PHE A 107 50.51 -14.30 21.48
N LYS A 108 50.90 -14.59 22.73
CA LYS A 108 51.83 -13.73 23.48
C LYS A 108 53.18 -13.60 22.76
N THR A 109 53.70 -14.70 22.21
CA THR A 109 54.95 -14.69 21.43
C THR A 109 54.79 -13.83 20.17
N ALA A 110 53.67 -13.95 19.44
CA ALA A 110 53.39 -13.12 18.27
C ALA A 110 53.32 -11.61 18.63
N VAL A 111 52.67 -11.26 19.74
CA VAL A 111 52.60 -9.87 20.22
C VAL A 111 53.99 -9.34 20.61
N VAL A 112 54.81 -10.16 21.29
CA VAL A 112 56.19 -9.77 21.65
C VAL A 112 57.03 -9.55 20.38
N GLN A 113 56.91 -10.43 19.38
CA GLN A 113 57.59 -10.26 18.10
C GLN A 113 57.10 -9.02 17.34
N ALA A 114 55.79 -8.77 17.31
CA ALA A 114 55.19 -7.58 16.71
C ALA A 114 55.69 -6.29 17.38
N LYS A 115 55.79 -6.29 18.71
CA LYS A 115 56.36 -5.16 19.46
C LYS A 115 57.83 -4.93 19.11
N ALA A 116 58.63 -6.00 19.09
CA ALA A 116 60.07 -5.92 18.86
C ALA A 116 60.43 -5.57 17.40
N GLN A 117 59.67 -6.05 16.41
CA GLN A 117 60.01 -5.95 14.99
C GLN A 117 59.17 -4.94 14.20
N SER A 118 58.00 -4.57 14.69
CA SER A 118 57.07 -3.66 14.00
C SER A 118 56.64 -2.47 14.85
N GLY A 119 57.19 -2.32 16.07
CA GLY A 119 56.91 -1.20 16.95
C GLY A 119 55.48 -1.20 17.52
N LEU A 120 54.76 -2.32 17.45
CA LEU A 120 53.40 -2.44 17.97
C LEU A 120 53.39 -2.18 19.48
N THR A 121 52.66 -1.16 19.93
CA THR A 121 52.52 -0.82 21.36
C THR A 121 51.19 -1.30 21.90
N GLU A 122 51.13 -1.52 23.21
CA GLU A 122 49.87 -1.85 23.89
C GLU A 122 48.83 -0.74 23.70
N ASP A 123 49.25 0.52 23.83
CA ASP A 123 48.40 1.69 23.58
C ASP A 123 47.81 1.71 22.17
N SER A 124 48.59 1.32 21.14
CA SER A 124 48.10 1.26 19.76
C SER A 124 47.03 0.17 19.56
N ILE A 125 47.16 -0.97 20.24
CA ILE A 125 46.18 -2.06 20.20
C ILE A 125 44.90 -1.63 20.92
N LEU A 126 45.00 -1.05 22.12
CA LEU A 126 43.85 -0.57 22.88
C LEU A 126 43.13 0.57 22.14
N SER A 127 43.89 1.49 21.53
CA SER A 127 43.34 2.56 20.70
C SER A 127 42.58 2.01 19.49
N CYS A 128 43.03 0.90 18.88
CA CYS A 128 42.26 0.24 17.82
C CYS A 128 40.88 -0.24 18.33
N PHE A 129 40.80 -0.85 19.53
CA PHE A 129 39.51 -1.27 20.08
C PHE A 129 38.58 -0.10 20.39
N GLU A 130 39.10 1.01 20.94
CA GLU A 130 38.31 2.23 21.12
C GLU A 130 37.85 2.81 19.77
N GLY A 131 38.68 2.74 18.73
CA GLY A 131 38.31 3.10 17.36
C GLY A 131 37.17 2.24 16.80
N LEU A 132 37.23 0.91 16.98
CA LEU A 132 36.18 -0.01 16.55
C LEU A 132 34.87 0.25 17.32
N LYS A 133 34.95 0.58 18.61
CA LYS A 133 33.79 0.97 19.43
C LYS A 133 33.18 2.29 18.95
N ALA A 134 33.99 3.29 18.63
CA ALA A 134 33.54 4.54 18.03
C ALA A 134 32.85 4.30 16.67
N GLN A 135 33.39 3.39 15.86
CA GLN A 135 32.79 2.98 14.59
C GLN A 135 31.41 2.31 14.79
N LEU A 136 31.25 1.43 15.79
CA LEU A 136 29.93 0.88 16.15
C LEU A 136 28.93 1.98 16.53
N GLN A 137 29.36 2.95 17.33
CA GLN A 137 28.51 4.09 17.72
C GLN A 137 28.12 4.94 16.50
N GLN A 138 29.04 5.17 15.57
CA GLN A 138 28.76 5.89 14.33
C GLN A 138 27.75 5.15 13.44
N GLU A 139 27.86 3.82 13.32
CA GLU A 139 26.90 3.01 12.59
C GLU A 139 25.51 3.07 13.22
N GLN A 140 25.43 3.04 14.56
CA GLN A 140 24.18 3.23 15.30
C GLN A 140 23.54 4.58 14.98
N GLN A 141 24.29 5.68 15.10
CA GLN A 141 23.79 7.03 14.81
C GLN A 141 23.32 7.15 13.36
N SER A 142 24.10 6.62 12.41
CA SER A 142 23.76 6.62 10.99
C SER A 142 22.48 5.83 10.70
N PHE A 143 22.30 4.69 11.38
CA PHE A 143 21.08 3.90 11.28
C PHE A 143 19.87 4.67 11.82
N THR A 144 19.99 5.31 12.99
CA THR A 144 18.91 6.11 13.58
C THR A 144 18.43 7.21 12.63
N VAL A 145 19.35 7.95 12.00
CA VAL A 145 19.00 9.00 11.03
C VAL A 145 18.26 8.41 9.83
N LYS A 146 18.74 7.29 9.28
CA LYS A 146 18.09 6.62 8.15
C LYS A 146 16.72 6.07 8.52
N ALA A 147 16.56 5.53 9.72
CA ALA A 147 15.28 5.04 10.23
C ALA A 147 14.25 6.17 10.34
N GLN A 148 14.66 7.32 10.90
CA GLN A 148 13.80 8.52 10.97
C GLN A 148 13.42 9.06 9.59
N GLN A 149 14.36 9.11 8.66
CA GLN A 149 14.08 9.52 7.27
C GLN A 149 13.11 8.57 6.58
N PHE A 150 13.28 7.26 6.78
CA PHE A 150 12.36 6.26 6.26
C PHE A 150 10.95 6.43 6.84
N GLU A 151 10.84 6.60 8.16
CA GLU A 151 9.56 6.82 8.83
C GLU A 151 8.84 8.06 8.29
N GLN A 152 9.55 9.20 8.19
CA GLN A 152 8.97 10.43 7.65
C GLN A 152 8.54 10.28 6.19
N ARG A 153 9.33 9.62 5.35
CA ARG A 153 9.05 9.56 3.90
C ARG A 153 8.01 8.50 3.56
N GLU A 154 8.19 7.28 4.07
CA GLU A 154 7.36 6.15 3.70
C GLU A 154 6.12 6.05 4.56
N VAL A 155 6.24 6.20 5.88
CA VAL A 155 5.08 6.05 6.77
C VAL A 155 4.17 7.26 6.66
N ALA A 156 4.70 8.47 6.90
CA ALA A 156 3.86 9.67 6.84
C ALA A 156 3.33 9.94 5.42
N GLY A 157 4.15 9.73 4.38
CA GLY A 157 3.71 9.88 2.98
C GLY A 157 2.61 8.90 2.58
N ARG A 158 2.68 7.64 3.03
CA ARG A 158 1.59 6.67 2.80
C ARG A 158 0.35 7.02 3.60
N GLN A 159 0.51 7.50 4.84
CA GLN A 159 -0.62 7.93 5.66
C GLN A 159 -1.36 9.11 5.01
N GLU A 160 -0.64 10.10 4.48
CA GLU A 160 -1.23 11.21 3.73
C GLU A 160 -2.02 10.69 2.52
N ARG A 161 -1.46 9.75 1.76
CA ARG A 161 -2.14 9.18 0.59
C ARG A 161 -3.38 8.38 0.96
N ILE A 162 -3.35 7.65 2.08
CA ILE A 162 -4.54 6.99 2.63
C ILE A 162 -5.62 8.03 2.96
N ASN A 163 -5.25 9.14 3.60
CA ASN A 163 -6.20 10.20 3.93
C ASN A 163 -6.82 10.83 2.67
N GLN A 164 -6.01 11.08 1.64
CA GLN A 164 -6.48 11.60 0.35
C GLN A 164 -7.47 10.66 -0.33
N VAL A 165 -7.14 9.37 -0.42
CA VAL A 165 -8.04 8.36 -1.02
C VAL A 165 -9.34 8.24 -0.20
N THR A 166 -9.24 8.29 1.12
CA THR A 166 -10.42 8.25 2.00
C THR A 166 -11.35 9.43 1.73
N ALA A 167 -10.82 10.65 1.60
CA ALA A 167 -11.62 11.83 1.26
C ALA A 167 -12.30 11.70 -0.11
N GLN A 168 -11.62 11.16 -1.12
CA GLN A 168 -12.20 10.89 -2.44
C GLN A 168 -13.33 9.87 -2.37
N ILE A 169 -13.16 8.80 -1.60
CA ILE A 169 -14.22 7.80 -1.39
C ILE A 169 -15.46 8.45 -0.78
N THR A 170 -15.29 9.31 0.24
CA THR A 170 -16.42 10.02 0.86
C THR A 170 -17.14 10.91 -0.16
N GLN A 171 -16.41 11.69 -0.95
CA GLN A 171 -17.01 12.55 -1.99
C GLN A 171 -17.80 11.72 -3.03
N LEU A 172 -17.25 10.60 -3.49
CA LEU A 172 -17.93 9.72 -4.44
C LEU A 172 -19.18 9.06 -3.83
N GLN A 173 -19.16 8.73 -2.54
CA GLN A 173 -20.33 8.21 -1.82
C GLN A 173 -21.44 9.25 -1.72
N GLU A 174 -21.10 10.52 -1.46
CA GLU A 174 -22.05 11.63 -1.45
C GLU A 174 -22.68 11.85 -2.84
N GLU A 175 -21.86 11.83 -3.89
CA GLU A 175 -22.33 11.96 -5.28
C GLU A 175 -23.26 10.81 -5.68
N LEU A 176 -22.92 9.57 -5.31
CA LEU A 176 -23.77 8.40 -5.55
C LEU A 176 -25.12 8.53 -4.86
N SER A 177 -25.14 9.00 -3.61
CA SER A 177 -26.39 9.26 -2.87
C SER A 177 -27.26 10.29 -3.58
N LYS A 178 -26.67 11.40 -4.02
CA LYS A 178 -27.36 12.44 -4.78
C LYS A 178 -27.95 11.92 -6.09
N LEU A 179 -27.15 11.22 -6.90
CA LEU A 179 -27.62 10.65 -8.17
C LEU A 179 -28.73 9.62 -7.97
N SER A 180 -28.69 8.86 -6.87
CA SER A 180 -29.73 7.89 -6.52
C SER A 180 -31.07 8.58 -6.23
N VAL A 181 -31.07 9.71 -5.51
CA VAL A 181 -32.27 10.51 -5.26
C VAL A 181 -32.80 11.11 -6.57
N GLU A 182 -31.93 11.70 -7.38
CA GLU A 182 -32.30 12.29 -8.67
C GLU A 182 -32.94 11.26 -9.61
N LEU A 183 -32.43 10.02 -9.62
CA LEU A 183 -32.98 8.93 -10.41
C LEU A 183 -34.41 8.57 -9.98
N VAL A 184 -34.64 8.42 -8.67
CA VAL A 184 -35.98 8.11 -8.13
C VAL A 184 -36.98 9.23 -8.46
N ASP A 185 -36.56 10.49 -8.33
CA ASP A 185 -37.38 11.65 -8.67
C ASP A 185 -37.73 11.67 -10.17
N ALA A 186 -36.75 11.40 -11.04
CA ALA A 186 -36.95 11.35 -12.48
C ALA A 186 -37.93 10.23 -12.88
N GLN A 187 -37.78 9.04 -12.30
CA GLN A 187 -38.70 7.92 -12.49
C GLN A 187 -40.13 8.28 -12.04
N GLY A 188 -40.27 8.92 -10.87
CA GLY A 188 -41.56 9.37 -10.36
C GLY A 188 -42.23 10.42 -11.26
N LYS A 189 -41.46 11.38 -11.80
CA LYS A 189 -41.96 12.35 -12.78
C LYS A 189 -42.42 11.69 -14.07
N GLY A 190 -41.64 10.72 -14.58
CA GLY A 190 -41.99 9.95 -15.77
C GLY A 190 -43.29 9.17 -15.60
N ALA A 191 -43.44 8.42 -14.50
CA ALA A 191 -44.66 7.67 -14.20
C ALA A 191 -45.89 8.57 -14.08
N ARG A 192 -45.76 9.72 -13.41
CA ARG A 192 -46.86 10.71 -13.31
C ARG A 192 -47.24 11.28 -14.67
N ALA A 193 -46.27 11.65 -15.51
CA ALA A 193 -46.53 12.17 -16.84
C ALA A 193 -47.26 11.13 -17.72
N GLN A 194 -46.85 9.87 -17.66
CA GLN A 194 -47.51 8.78 -18.37
C GLN A 194 -48.97 8.58 -17.90
N ALA A 195 -49.20 8.58 -16.58
CA ALA A 195 -50.54 8.46 -16.03
C ALA A 195 -51.45 9.63 -16.43
N GLN A 196 -50.94 10.87 -16.35
CA GLN A 196 -51.66 12.07 -16.77
C GLN A 196 -52.00 12.04 -18.26
N PHE A 197 -51.06 11.62 -19.11
CA PHE A 197 -51.30 11.48 -20.54
C PHE A 197 -52.38 10.44 -20.84
N SER A 198 -52.30 9.25 -20.22
CA SER A 198 -53.31 8.20 -20.39
C SER A 198 -54.71 8.66 -19.98
N ALA A 199 -54.82 9.36 -18.85
CA ALA A 199 -56.09 9.92 -18.39
C ALA A 199 -56.64 10.99 -19.35
N ALA A 200 -55.78 11.89 -19.83
CA ALA A 200 -56.16 12.91 -20.80
C ALA A 200 -56.61 12.30 -22.13
N LEU A 201 -55.93 11.25 -22.60
CA LEU A 201 -56.30 10.52 -23.82
C LEU A 201 -57.69 9.89 -23.69
N GLN A 202 -57.96 9.15 -22.60
CA GLN A 202 -59.26 8.52 -22.35
C GLN A 202 -60.40 9.55 -22.28
N ARG A 203 -60.15 10.66 -21.58
CA ARG A 203 -61.10 11.78 -21.53
C ARG A 203 -61.38 12.32 -22.92
N ARG A 204 -60.34 12.57 -23.71
CA ARG A 204 -60.50 13.13 -25.06
C ARG A 204 -61.23 12.19 -26.01
N VAL A 205 -60.94 10.89 -25.95
CA VAL A 205 -61.68 9.87 -26.72
C VAL A 205 -63.16 9.90 -26.37
N SER A 206 -63.50 9.97 -25.08
CA SER A 206 -64.90 10.03 -24.62
C SER A 206 -65.61 11.30 -25.11
N GLU A 207 -64.93 12.45 -25.05
CA GLU A 207 -65.44 13.73 -25.58
C GLU A 207 -65.72 13.63 -27.09
N ILE A 208 -64.82 13.02 -27.87
CA ILE A 208 -64.98 12.85 -29.32
C ILE A 208 -66.17 11.94 -29.63
N GLU A 209 -66.34 10.81 -28.93
CA GLU A 209 -67.50 9.91 -29.15
C GLU A 209 -68.83 10.60 -28.78
N GLN A 210 -68.86 11.41 -27.72
CA GLN A 210 -70.04 12.22 -27.38
C GLN A 210 -70.37 13.24 -28.48
N GLN A 211 -69.36 13.97 -28.98
CA GLN A 211 -69.55 14.92 -30.08
C GLN A 211 -70.08 14.22 -31.32
N LYS A 212 -69.49 13.08 -31.70
CA LYS A 212 -69.96 12.26 -32.82
C LYS A 212 -71.40 11.81 -32.65
N ALA A 213 -71.79 11.34 -31.46
CA ALA A 213 -73.17 10.94 -31.18
C ALA A 213 -74.15 12.11 -31.30
N GLN A 214 -73.78 13.29 -30.80
CA GLN A 214 -74.57 14.52 -30.94
C GLN A 214 -74.77 14.91 -32.41
N TYR A 215 -73.68 14.92 -33.20
CA TYR A 215 -73.76 15.20 -34.64
C TYR A 215 -74.63 14.16 -35.38
N ALA A 216 -74.48 12.87 -35.06
CA ALA A 216 -75.28 11.82 -35.68
C ALA A 216 -76.78 11.93 -35.35
N ALA A 217 -77.13 12.40 -34.15
CA ALA A 217 -78.52 12.69 -33.77
C ALA A 217 -79.09 13.88 -34.55
N LEU A 218 -78.31 14.97 -34.69
CA LEU A 218 -78.70 16.15 -35.46
C LEU A 218 -78.93 15.88 -36.95
N LEU A 219 -78.25 14.87 -37.53
CA LEU A 219 -78.40 14.50 -38.94
C LEU A 219 -79.58 13.55 -39.22
N LYS A 220 -80.20 12.96 -38.19
CA LYS A 220 -81.30 11.99 -38.31
C LYS A 220 -82.68 12.56 -37.95
N GLY A 221 -82.72 13.73 -37.30
CA GLY A 221 -83.93 14.53 -37.09
C GLY A 221 -84.06 15.58 -38.18
#